data_AF-A0A955BM58-F1
#
_entry.id   AF-A0A955BM58-F1
#
_cell.length_a   1.000
_cell.length_b   1.000
_cell.length_c   1.000
_cell.angle_alpha   90.00
_cell.angle_beta   90.00
_cell.angle_gamma   90.00
#
_symmetry.space_group_name_H-M   'P 1'
#
loop_
_entity.id
_entity.type
_entity.pdbx_description
1 polymer ?
#
loop_
_entity_poly.entity_id
_entity_poly.type
_entity_poly.pdbx_seq_one_letter_code
_entity_poly.pdbx_strand_id
1 'polypeptide(L)'
;MDRAELLRTLEAVHGELASAQEVDDETRELLSTLTSDIRRLSEESDERSAEAVGPLSAQVQELVLRFETDYPRLTAALNQVADALASLGI
;
A
#
# COMPACT_ATOMS: atom_id res chain seq x y z
N MET A 1 1.23 11.08 9.69
CA MET A 1 0.39 9.88 9.85
C MET A 1 1.21 8.87 10.60
N ASP A 2 0.64 8.20 11.60
CA ASP A 2 1.34 7.13 12.30
C ASP A 2 1.26 5.82 11.52
N ARG A 3 2.23 4.93 11.73
CA ARG A 3 2.34 3.64 11.04
C ARG A 3 1.10 2.74 11.20
N ALA A 4 0.42 2.86 12.33
CA ALA A 4 -0.85 2.17 12.58
C ALA A 4 -2.01 2.71 11.73
N GLU A 5 -1.99 4.00 11.39
CA GLU A 5 -3.00 4.62 10.55
C GLU A 5 -2.82 4.20 9.08
N LEU A 6 -1.56 4.10 8.63
CA LEU A 6 -1.20 3.55 7.32
C LEU A 6 -1.77 2.14 7.12
N LEU A 7 -1.58 1.27 8.12
CA LEU A 7 -2.10 -0.11 8.08
C LEU A 7 -3.62 -0.16 8.00
N ARG A 8 -4.34 0.69 8.75
CA ARG A 8 -5.80 0.75 8.64
C ARG A 8 -6.26 1.19 7.27
N THR A 9 -5.61 2.20 6.70
CA THR A 9 -5.94 2.68 5.34
C THR A 9 -5.73 1.58 4.32
N LEU A 10 -4.63 0.83 4.41
CA LEU A 10 -4.38 -0.33 3.54
C LEU A 10 -5.39 -1.46 3.72
N GLU A 11 -5.74 -1.82 4.96
CA GLU A 11 -6.75 -2.85 5.22
C GLU A 11 -8.13 -2.43 4.70
N ALA A 12 -8.49 -1.15 4.82
CA ALA A 12 -9.72 -0.60 4.27
C ALA A 12 -9.72 -0.67 2.74
N VAL A 13 -8.63 -0.25 2.10
CA VAL A 13 -8.42 -0.35 0.64
C VAL A 13 -8.51 -1.79 0.17
N HIS A 14 -7.83 -2.71 0.85
CA HIS A 14 -7.88 -4.14 0.54
C HIS A 14 -9.28 -4.73 0.70
N GLY A 15 -10.03 -4.33 1.74
CA GLY A 15 -11.42 -4.74 1.94
C GLY A 15 -12.38 -4.20 0.87
N GLU A 16 -12.17 -2.95 0.44
CA GLU A 16 -12.92 -2.35 -0.67
C GLU A 16 -12.61 -3.05 -2.00
N LEU A 17 -11.35 -3.40 -2.27
CA LEU A 17 -10.93 -4.18 -3.45
C LEU A 17 -11.42 -5.63 -3.44
N ALA A 18 -11.46 -6.26 -2.26
CA ALA A 18 -12.01 -7.61 -2.12
C ALA A 18 -13.52 -7.62 -2.40
N SER A 19 -14.22 -6.53 -2.07
CA SER A 19 -15.64 -6.36 -2.34
C SER A 19 -15.93 -5.88 -3.77
N ALA A 20 -15.01 -5.12 -4.36
CA ALA A 20 -15.08 -4.73 -5.76
C ALA A 20 -14.85 -5.98 -6.63
N GLN A 21 -15.92 -6.47 -7.24
CA GLN A 21 -15.91 -7.69 -8.06
C GLN A 21 -15.09 -7.52 -9.36
N GLU A 22 -14.72 -6.30 -9.72
CA GLU A 22 -14.03 -5.93 -10.96
C GLU A 22 -12.50 -5.90 -10.85
N VAL A 23 -11.95 -6.27 -9.68
CA VAL A 23 -10.50 -6.30 -9.45
C VAL A 23 -9.96 -7.67 -9.86
N ASP A 24 -8.97 -7.68 -10.76
CA ASP A 24 -8.29 -8.90 -11.18
C ASP A 24 -7.50 -9.58 -10.03
N ASP A 25 -7.34 -10.90 -10.12
CA ASP A 25 -6.70 -11.70 -9.07
C ASP A 25 -5.23 -11.31 -8.85
N GLU A 26 -4.53 -10.90 -9.92
CA GLU A 26 -3.16 -10.38 -9.86
C GLU A 26 -3.07 -9.13 -8.97
N THR A 27 -3.99 -8.18 -9.16
CA THR A 27 -4.09 -6.99 -8.33
C THR A 27 -4.32 -7.35 -6.86
N ARG A 28 -5.23 -8.28 -6.57
CA ARG A 28 -5.51 -8.70 -5.18
C ARG A 28 -4.28 -9.28 -4.51
N GLU A 29 -3.52 -10.09 -5.24
CA GLU A 29 -2.28 -10.70 -4.73
C GLU A 29 -1.20 -9.65 -4.45
N LEU A 30 -1.04 -8.67 -5.36
CA LEU A 30 -0.15 -7.52 -5.17
C LEU A 30 -0.51 -6.72 -3.91
N LEU A 31 -1.78 -6.41 -3.70
CA LEU A 31 -2.24 -5.66 -2.52
C LEU A 31 -2.09 -6.44 -1.22
N SER A 32 -2.33 -7.74 -1.24
CA SER A 32 -2.11 -8.63 -0.09
C SER A 32 -0.63 -8.69 0.28
N THR A 33 0.24 -8.79 -0.72
CA THR A 33 1.70 -8.77 -0.56
C THR A 33 2.16 -7.44 0.02
N LEU A 34 1.71 -6.33 -0.57
CA LEU A 34 1.99 -4.98 -0.11
C LEU A 34 1.56 -4.77 1.36
N THR A 35 0.36 -5.21 1.73
CA THR A 35 -0.15 -5.11 3.10
C THR A 35 0.71 -5.93 4.07
N SER A 36 1.09 -7.14 3.68
CA SER A 36 1.95 -8.01 4.49
C SER A 36 3.36 -7.45 4.66
N ASP A 37 3.94 -6.88 3.60
CA ASP A 37 5.26 -6.26 3.66
C ASP A 37 5.22 -5.00 4.52
N ILE A 38 4.21 -4.14 4.40
CA ILE A 38 4.05 -2.96 5.25
C ILE A 38 3.86 -3.36 6.73
N ARG A 39 3.10 -4.42 7.01
CA ARG A 39 2.98 -5.00 8.37
C ARG A 39 4.33 -5.45 8.90
N ARG A 40 5.08 -6.23 8.13
CA ARG A 40 6.40 -6.74 8.51
C ARG A 40 7.36 -5.60 8.84
N LEU A 41 7.37 -4.58 7.98
CA LEU A 41 8.17 -3.36 8.12
C LEU A 41 7.72 -2.53 9.35
N SER A 42 6.51 -2.78 9.89
CA SER A 42 5.97 -2.17 11.12
C SER A 42 6.40 -2.85 12.38
N GLU A 43 6.55 -4.17 12.29
CA GLU A 43 6.92 -5.04 13.39
C GLU A 43 8.45 -5.07 13.54
N GLU A 44 9.18 -5.01 12.42
CA GLU A 44 10.64 -4.87 12.39
C GLU A 44 11.04 -3.41 12.66
N SER A 45 11.44 -3.13 13.91
CA SER A 45 11.91 -1.80 14.38
C SER A 45 13.35 -1.46 13.97
N ASP A 46 13.96 -2.23 13.07
CA ASP A 46 15.41 -2.20 12.80
C ASP A 46 15.78 -1.54 11.47
N GLU A 47 17.02 -1.05 11.39
CA GLU A 47 17.67 -0.34 10.28
C GLU A 47 17.57 -1.03 8.90
N ARG A 48 17.22 -2.33 8.85
CA ARG A 48 16.93 -3.09 7.61
C ARG A 48 15.61 -2.69 6.93
N SER A 49 14.73 -1.99 7.65
CA SER A 49 13.46 -1.51 7.14
C SER A 49 13.62 -0.44 6.05
N ALA A 50 14.67 0.39 6.11
CA ALA A 50 14.87 1.50 5.15
C ALA A 50 15.14 1.02 3.71
N GLU A 51 15.92 -0.06 3.52
CA GLU A 51 16.17 -0.64 2.18
C GLU A 51 14.93 -1.27 1.55
N ALA A 52 13.99 -1.74 2.37
CA ALA A 52 12.73 -2.35 1.91
C ALA A 52 11.66 -1.32 1.54
N VAL A 53 11.74 -0.06 2.03
CA VAL A 53 10.75 0.99 1.75
C VAL A 53 10.79 1.45 0.29
N GLY A 54 11.98 1.52 -0.32
CA GLY A 54 12.15 1.97 -1.70
C GLY A 54 11.40 1.12 -2.74
N PRO A 55 11.63 -0.20 -2.80
CA PRO A 55 10.89 -1.11 -3.69
C PRO A 55 9.39 -1.10 -3.44
N LEU A 56 8.98 -0.97 -2.17
CA LEU A 56 7.58 -0.96 -1.76
C LEU A 56 6.87 0.31 -2.26
N SER A 57 7.50 1.48 -2.11
CA SER A 57 6.98 2.75 -2.60
C SER A 57 6.82 2.75 -4.13
N ALA A 58 7.78 2.15 -4.87
CA ALA A 58 7.66 1.99 -6.31
C ALA A 58 6.47 1.10 -6.70
N GLN A 59 6.24 -0.01 -5.99
CA GLN A 59 5.08 -0.87 -6.18
C GLN A 59 3.76 -0.14 -5.92
N VAL A 60 3.66 0.66 -4.85
CA VAL A 60 2.45 1.45 -4.56
C VAL A 60 2.18 2.46 -5.68
N GLN A 61 3.21 3.16 -6.17
CA GLN A 61 3.03 4.11 -7.26
C GLN A 61 2.56 3.46 -8.56
N GLU A 62 3.04 2.26 -8.88
CA GLU A 62 2.58 1.52 -10.06
C GLU A 62 1.09 1.13 -9.94
N LEU A 63 0.65 0.73 -8.74
CA LEU A 63 -0.76 0.46 -8.46
C LEU A 63 -1.61 1.73 -8.54
N VAL A 64 -1.11 2.87 -8.03
CA VAL A 64 -1.78 4.19 -8.16
C VAL A 64 -2.06 4.50 -9.63
N LEU A 65 -1.05 4.38 -10.49
CA LEU A 65 -1.15 4.61 -11.95
C LEU A 65 -2.16 3.65 -12.60
N ARG A 66 -2.16 2.38 -12.21
CA ARG A 66 -3.10 1.37 -12.74
C ARG A 66 -4.55 1.68 -12.34
N PHE A 67 -4.78 2.18 -11.13
CA PHE A 67 -6.13 2.44 -10.62
C PHE A 67 -6.63 3.87 -10.83
N GLU A 68 -5.78 4.82 -11.24
CA GLU A 68 -6.14 6.24 -11.44
C GLU A 68 -7.34 6.42 -12.37
N THR A 69 -7.46 5.57 -13.39
CA THR A 69 -8.55 5.66 -14.38
C THR A 69 -9.81 4.93 -13.91
N ASP A 70 -9.68 3.72 -13.38
CA ASP A 70 -10.82 2.83 -13.11
C ASP A 70 -11.36 2.99 -11.68
N TYR A 71 -10.51 3.36 -10.72
CA TYR A 71 -10.86 3.42 -9.30
C TYR A 71 -10.26 4.65 -8.58
N PRO A 72 -10.72 5.88 -8.89
CA PRO A 72 -10.17 7.11 -8.32
C PRO A 72 -10.23 7.21 -6.80
N ARG A 73 -11.21 6.57 -6.14
CA ARG A 73 -11.27 6.46 -4.68
C ARG A 73 -10.09 5.64 -4.12
N LEU A 74 -9.72 4.58 -4.83
CA LEU A 74 -8.64 3.69 -4.45
C LEU A 74 -7.28 4.35 -4.64
N THR A 75 -7.12 5.06 -5.76
CA THR A 75 -5.96 5.88 -6.09
C THR A 75 -5.67 6.89 -5.00
N ALA A 76 -6.69 7.57 -4.46
CA ALA A 76 -6.50 8.53 -3.37
C ALA A 76 -5.94 7.87 -2.10
N ALA A 77 -6.43 6.68 -1.76
CA ALA A 77 -5.96 5.95 -0.59
C ALA A 77 -4.56 5.35 -0.79
N LEU A 78 -4.25 4.83 -1.98
CA LEU A 78 -2.90 4.37 -2.33
C LEU A 78 -1.88 5.53 -2.39
N ASN A 79 -2.29 6.73 -2.80
CA ASN A 79 -1.44 7.92 -2.71
C ASN A 79 -1.11 8.27 -1.25
N GLN A 80 -2.10 8.22 -0.35
CA GLN A 80 -1.83 8.40 1.09
C GLN A 80 -0.85 7.34 1.62
N VAL A 81 -0.94 6.11 1.12
CA VAL A 81 0.01 5.06 1.47
C VAL A 81 1.41 5.38 0.96
N ALA A 82 1.53 5.80 -0.30
CA ALA A 82 2.80 6.20 -0.91
C ALA A 82 3.45 7.38 -0.15
N ASP A 83 2.66 8.40 0.20
CA ASP A 83 3.11 9.55 0.97
C ASP A 83 3.58 9.14 2.38
N ALA A 84 2.86 8.23 3.04
CA ALA A 84 3.24 7.74 4.34
C ALA A 84 4.53 6.90 4.28
N LEU A 85 4.68 6.04 3.27
CA LEU A 85 5.91 5.30 3.01
C LEU A 85 7.08 6.24 2.71
N ALA A 86 6.86 7.29 1.92
CA ALA A 86 7.85 8.33 1.67
C ALA A 86 8.24 9.09 2.96
N SER A 87 7.28 9.34 3.86
CA SER A 87 7.55 9.97 5.15
C SER A 87 8.29 9.05 6.13
N LEU A 88 8.06 7.73 6.03
CA LEU A 88 8.79 6.70 6.77
C LEU A 88 10.20 6.49 6.18
N GLY A 89 10.41 6.88 4.92
CA GLY A 89 11.65 6.80 4.17
C GLY A 89 12.36 8.15 3.99
N ILE A 90 12.51 8.89 5.08
CA ILE A 90 13.75 9.67 5.27
C ILE A 90 14.98 8.77 5.10
#